data_AF-A0A4Y2CRN7-F1
#
_entry.id   AF-A0A4Y2CRN7-F1
#
_cell.length_a   1.000
_cell.length_b   1.000
_cell.length_c   1.000
_cell.angle_alpha   90.00
_cell.angle_beta   90.00
_cell.angle_gamma   90.00
#
_symmetry.space_group_name_H-M   'P 1'
#
loop_
_entity.id
_entity.type
_entity.pdbx_description
1 polymer ?
#
loop_
_entity_poly.entity_id
_entity_poly.type
_entity_poly.pdbx_seq_one_letter_code
_entity_poly.pdbx_strand_id
1 'polypeptide(L)'
;MQGVPEISGQFRYAVTDFPSQVSQKVVVVATTLVDLKREAIPVRVLNLKNKPKIVDKGKIFATCEPMVGIFAHPHEFSEALHLPSILENLEILNEEQQRAVRKSLKEFQNLFSSCDADLDRCNMAQHRINTGDHPPIKQYPRRLPLARKEEAERLVNEVVENGIIEESSGSWSSPIVLVRKKDGSTILC
;
A
#
# COMPACT_ATOMS: atom_id res chain seq x y z
N MET A 1 -25.67 -5.18 -7.15
CA MET A 1 -25.03 -4.41 -6.06
C MET A 1 -25.01 -2.96 -6.50
N GLN A 2 -25.87 -2.14 -5.89
CA GLN A 2 -26.02 -0.73 -6.20
C GLN A 2 -24.80 -0.01 -5.61
N GLY A 3 -23.93 0.52 -6.46
CA GLY A 3 -22.78 1.30 -6.03
C GLY A 3 -23.25 2.50 -5.21
N VAL A 4 -22.69 2.65 -4.02
CA VAL A 4 -22.86 3.87 -3.22
C VAL A 4 -22.25 5.03 -4.03
N PRO A 5 -22.98 6.11 -4.33
CA PRO A 5 -22.40 7.27 -4.98
C PRO A 5 -21.62 8.05 -3.92
N GLU A 6 -20.31 7.83 -3.85
CA GLU A 6 -19.43 8.59 -2.97
C GLU A 6 -19.12 9.97 -3.60
N ILE A 7 -19.54 11.03 -2.89
CA ILE A 7 -19.16 12.45 -3.08
C ILE A 7 -19.27 13.03 -4.52
N SER A 8 -20.50 13.09 -5.04
CA SER A 8 -20.88 13.87 -6.24
C SER A 8 -20.87 15.41 -6.05
N GLY A 9 -19.95 15.94 -5.23
CA GLY A 9 -20.03 17.33 -4.78
C GLY A 9 -19.15 18.33 -5.51
N GLN A 10 -17.90 17.98 -5.82
CA GLN A 10 -16.87 19.04 -5.82
C GLN A 10 -15.94 19.06 -7.03
N PHE A 11 -15.80 18.00 -7.82
CA PHE A 11 -14.89 17.99 -8.96
C PHE A 11 -15.62 17.48 -10.20
N ARG A 12 -15.65 18.30 -11.26
CA ARG A 12 -16.40 18.02 -12.50
C ARG A 12 -15.51 17.74 -13.69
N TYR A 13 -14.21 17.98 -13.54
CA TYR A 13 -13.24 17.86 -14.61
C TYR A 13 -12.00 17.12 -14.10
N ALA A 14 -11.31 16.41 -14.98
CA ALA A 14 -9.97 15.93 -14.72
C ALA A 14 -8.99 16.64 -15.63
N VAL A 15 -7.86 17.07 -15.06
CA VAL A 15 -6.68 17.48 -15.81
C VAL A 15 -5.80 16.25 -15.94
N THR A 16 -5.54 15.81 -17.17
CA THR A 16 -4.72 14.64 -17.49
C THR A 16 -3.62 14.99 -18.48
N ASP A 17 -2.51 14.27 -18.42
CA ASP A 17 -1.50 14.36 -19.47
C ASP A 17 -2.04 13.73 -20.77
N PHE A 18 -1.52 14.16 -21.91
CA PHE A 18 -1.88 13.62 -23.22
C PHE A 18 -1.41 12.16 -23.34
N PRO A 19 -2.33 11.17 -23.35
CA PRO A 19 -1.95 9.76 -23.28
C PRO A 19 -1.08 9.32 -24.47
N SER A 20 -1.31 9.91 -25.64
CA SER A 20 -0.62 9.58 -26.89
C SER A 20 0.82 10.11 -26.99
N GLN A 21 1.28 10.92 -26.02
CA GLN A 21 2.58 11.61 -26.11
C GLN A 21 3.46 11.47 -24.87
N VAL A 22 3.02 10.72 -23.84
CA VAL A 22 3.74 10.59 -22.56
C VAL A 22 5.18 10.10 -22.76
N SER A 23 5.41 9.11 -23.64
CA SER A 23 6.73 8.52 -23.88
C SER A 23 7.76 9.48 -24.50
N GLN A 24 7.32 10.59 -25.10
CA GLN A 24 8.20 11.58 -25.73
C GLN A 24 8.34 12.87 -24.91
N LYS A 25 7.59 13.00 -23.80
CA LYS A 25 7.59 14.20 -22.96
C LYS A 25 8.67 14.16 -21.89
N VAL A 26 9.22 15.34 -21.61
CA VAL A 26 10.18 15.57 -20.52
C VAL A 26 9.46 16.05 -19.25
N VAL A 27 8.29 16.65 -19.42
CA VAL A 27 7.48 17.23 -18.37
C VAL A 27 6.12 16.56 -18.42
N VAL A 28 5.70 15.96 -17.31
CA VAL A 28 4.42 15.28 -17.17
C VAL A 28 3.56 15.98 -16.13
N VAL A 29 2.26 15.95 -16.34
CA VAL A 29 1.28 16.56 -15.42
C VAL A 29 0.58 15.44 -14.67
N ALA A 30 0.55 15.54 -13.35
CA ALA A 30 -0.16 14.55 -12.53
C ALA A 30 -1.66 14.67 -12.76
N THR A 31 -2.32 13.55 -12.97
CA THR A 31 -3.78 13.50 -13.07
C THR A 31 -4.40 14.12 -11.82
N THR A 32 -5.21 15.16 -12.02
CA THR A 32 -5.79 15.95 -10.92
C THR A 32 -7.27 16.18 -11.19
N LEU A 33 -8.11 15.98 -10.20
CA LEU A 33 -9.54 16.31 -10.26
C LEU A 33 -9.75 17.76 -9.85
N VAL A 34 -10.50 18.52 -10.66
CA VAL A 34 -10.61 19.98 -10.51
C VAL A 34 -12.05 20.50 -10.69
N ASP A 35 -12.33 21.64 -10.07
CA ASP A 35 -13.52 22.47 -10.31
C ASP A 35 -13.09 23.74 -11.04
N LEU A 36 -13.74 24.05 -12.16
CA LEU A 36 -13.43 25.23 -12.99
C LEU A 36 -13.99 26.54 -12.42
N LYS A 37 -14.57 26.54 -11.21
CA LYS A 37 -15.01 27.78 -10.53
C LYS A 37 -13.87 28.73 -10.16
N ARG A 38 -12.61 28.28 -10.22
CA ARG A 38 -11.43 29.10 -9.92
C ARG A 38 -10.79 29.63 -11.21
N GLU A 39 -10.38 30.89 -11.22
CA GLU A 39 -9.64 31.50 -12.36
C GLU A 39 -8.29 30.82 -12.62
N ALA A 40 -7.67 30.24 -11.58
CA ALA A 40 -6.42 29.50 -11.68
C ALA A 40 -6.54 28.13 -10.99
N ILE A 41 -6.02 27.10 -11.68
CA ILE A 41 -6.08 25.71 -11.24
C ILE A 41 -4.66 25.24 -10.92
N PRO A 42 -4.34 24.92 -9.65
CA PRO A 42 -3.04 24.38 -9.33
C PRO A 42 -2.92 22.95 -9.87
N VAL A 43 -1.83 22.67 -10.59
CA VAL A 43 -1.50 21.33 -11.11
C VAL A 43 -0.11 20.94 -10.63
N ARG A 44 0.09 19.65 -10.32
CA ARG A 44 1.41 19.12 -10.03
C ARG A 44 2.09 18.71 -11.33
N VAL A 45 3.34 19.12 -11.47
CA VAL A 45 4.15 18.86 -12.66
C VAL A 45 5.44 18.19 -12.24
N LEU A 46 5.86 17.16 -12.97
CA LEU A 46 7.10 16.44 -12.74
C LEU A 46 8.00 16.55 -13.98
N ASN A 47 9.26 16.90 -13.76
CA ASN A 47 10.30 16.83 -14.77
C ASN A 47 10.98 15.45 -14.70
N LEU A 48 10.85 14.66 -15.75
CA LEU A 48 11.42 13.31 -15.83
C LEU A 48 12.93 13.31 -16.10
N LYS A 49 13.55 14.48 -16.30
CA LYS A 49 15.00 14.62 -16.50
C LYS A 49 15.64 15.45 -15.39
N ASN A 50 16.85 15.08 -14.98
CA ASN A 50 17.68 15.86 -14.04
C ASN A 50 18.27 17.16 -14.65
N LYS A 51 17.67 17.70 -15.72
CA LYS A 51 18.10 18.96 -16.34
C LYS A 51 16.94 19.96 -16.29
N PRO A 52 17.19 21.26 -15.98
CA PRO A 52 16.16 22.28 -16.01
C PRO A 52 15.44 22.33 -17.36
N LYS A 53 14.11 22.51 -17.33
CA LYS A 53 13.28 22.63 -18.53
C LYS A 53 12.49 23.93 -18.50
N ILE A 54 12.67 24.75 -19.54
CA ILE A 54 11.92 25.98 -19.74
C ILE A 54 10.58 25.66 -20.38
N VAL A 55 9.53 26.30 -19.88
CA VAL A 55 8.15 26.18 -20.35
C VAL A 55 7.66 27.57 -20.77
N ASP A 56 7.34 27.70 -22.05
CA ASP A 56 6.86 28.96 -22.61
C ASP A 56 5.41 29.24 -22.20
N LYS A 57 5.10 30.51 -21.92
CA LYS A 57 3.73 30.94 -21.61
C LYS A 57 2.82 30.67 -22.81
N GLY A 58 1.66 30.06 -22.56
CA GLY A 58 0.66 29.72 -23.59
C GLY A 58 0.86 28.34 -24.23
N LYS A 59 1.96 27.64 -23.90
CA LYS A 59 2.14 26.26 -24.34
C LYS A 59 1.23 25.31 -23.56
N ILE A 60 0.52 24.45 -24.29
CA ILE A 60 -0.44 23.49 -23.73
C ILE A 60 0.32 22.21 -23.31
N PHE A 61 0.08 21.72 -22.08
CA PHE A 61 0.77 20.52 -21.55
C PHE A 61 -0.16 19.39 -21.11
N ALA A 62 -1.42 19.70 -20.83
CA ALA A 62 -2.43 18.77 -20.35
C ALA A 62 -3.78 19.07 -21.01
N THR A 63 -4.66 18.09 -21.02
CA THR A 63 -6.08 18.26 -21.37
C THR A 63 -6.89 18.40 -20.09
N CYS A 64 -8.05 19.06 -20.21
CA CYS A 64 -9.03 19.16 -19.15
C CYS A 64 -10.36 18.66 -19.69
N GLU A 65 -10.83 17.52 -19.18
CA GLU A 65 -12.01 16.83 -19.70
C GLU A 65 -13.08 16.69 -18.62
N PRO A 66 -14.38 16.86 -18.97
CA PRO A 66 -15.47 16.65 -18.03
C PRO A 66 -15.56 15.17 -17.64
N MET A 67 -15.79 14.91 -16.37
CA MET A 67 -15.88 13.54 -15.84
C MET A 67 -17.34 13.15 -15.56
N VAL A 68 -17.69 11.92 -15.94
CA VAL A 68 -19.04 11.34 -15.74
C VAL A 68 -19.15 10.65 -14.37
N GLY A 69 -18.03 10.26 -13.77
CA GLY A 69 -17.98 9.66 -12.42
C GLY A 69 -16.54 9.35 -11.99
N ILE A 70 -16.33 9.17 -10.68
CA ILE A 70 -15.07 8.72 -10.10
C ILE A 70 -15.29 7.29 -9.62
N PHE A 71 -14.49 6.35 -10.12
CA PHE A 71 -14.54 4.95 -9.71
C PHE A 71 -13.22 4.59 -9.03
N ALA A 72 -13.26 4.41 -7.71
CA ALA A 72 -12.14 3.80 -7.00
C ALA A 72 -12.05 2.34 -7.43
N HIS A 73 -11.04 2.02 -8.24
CA HIS A 73 -10.66 0.63 -8.47
C HIS A 73 -9.73 0.25 -7.30
N PRO A 74 -10.10 -0.74 -6.47
CA PRO A 74 -9.14 -1.33 -5.56
C PRO A 74 -7.94 -1.78 -6.40
N HIS A 75 -6.75 -1.39 -5.96
CA HIS A 75 -5.49 -1.74 -6.63
C HIS A 75 -5.47 -3.26 -6.83
N GLU A 76 -5.53 -3.72 -8.08
CA GLU A 76 -5.29 -5.13 -8.38
C GLU A 76 -3.84 -5.41 -7.98
N PHE A 77 -3.68 -6.23 -6.93
CA PHE A 77 -2.37 -6.72 -6.53
C PHE A 77 -1.81 -7.60 -7.65
N SER A 78 -0.53 -7.36 -7.94
CA SER A 78 0.25 -8.08 -8.94
C SER A 78 0.12 -9.60 -8.76
N GLU A 79 -0.32 -10.27 -9.82
CA GLU A 79 -0.40 -11.72 -9.94
C GLU A 79 0.95 -12.40 -9.64
N ALA A 80 1.05 -13.03 -8.47
CA ALA A 80 1.92 -14.18 -8.23
C ALA A 80 1.53 -14.86 -6.90
N LEU A 81 0.41 -15.57 -6.91
CA LEU A 81 -0.06 -16.34 -5.75
C LEU A 81 0.66 -17.68 -5.65
N HIS A 82 1.14 -17.98 -4.43
CA HIS A 82 1.60 -19.29 -3.94
C HIS A 82 0.54 -20.42 -3.98
N LEU A 83 -0.52 -20.27 -4.78
CA LEU A 83 -1.53 -21.31 -5.04
C LEU A 83 -0.98 -22.68 -5.48
N PRO A 84 0.17 -22.80 -6.20
CA PRO A 84 0.66 -24.11 -6.62
C PRO A 84 0.81 -25.11 -5.47
N SER A 85 1.33 -24.69 -4.32
CA SER A 85 1.62 -25.59 -3.19
C SER A 85 0.36 -26.14 -2.48
N ILE A 86 -0.74 -25.37 -2.49
CA ILE A 86 -2.04 -25.86 -1.97
C ILE A 86 -2.67 -26.84 -2.97
N LEU A 87 -2.46 -26.61 -4.26
CA LEU A 87 -3.00 -27.44 -5.34
C LEU A 87 -2.28 -28.78 -5.48
N GLU A 88 -1.03 -28.89 -5.04
CA GLU A 88 -0.23 -30.11 -5.07
C GLU A 88 -0.73 -31.22 -4.12
N ASN A 89 -1.46 -30.88 -3.05
CA ASN A 89 -1.92 -31.87 -2.05
C ASN A 89 -3.37 -32.34 -2.25
N LEU A 90 -3.96 -32.14 -3.43
CA LEU A 90 -5.36 -32.52 -3.70
C LEU A 90 -5.53 -33.99 -4.14
N GLU A 91 -4.50 -34.82 -4.05
CA GLU A 91 -4.49 -36.22 -4.51
C GLU A 91 -5.57 -37.12 -3.86
N ILE A 92 -6.10 -36.72 -2.70
CA ILE A 92 -7.15 -37.43 -1.97
C ILE A 92 -8.55 -37.15 -2.55
N LEU A 93 -8.71 -36.11 -3.36
CA LEU A 93 -9.99 -35.66 -3.90
C LEU A 93 -10.26 -36.21 -5.30
N ASN A 94 -11.54 -36.42 -5.62
CA ASN A 94 -11.94 -36.75 -6.99
C ASN A 94 -11.83 -35.55 -7.93
N GLU A 95 -11.82 -35.80 -9.24
CA GLU A 95 -11.65 -34.77 -10.29
C GLU A 95 -12.68 -33.63 -10.18
N GLU A 96 -13.91 -33.93 -9.80
CA GLU A 96 -14.98 -32.95 -9.67
C GLU A 96 -14.75 -32.03 -8.46
N GLN A 97 -14.37 -32.61 -7.32
CA GLN A 97 -14.00 -31.90 -6.10
C GLN A 97 -12.74 -31.05 -6.33
N GLN A 98 -11.72 -31.58 -6.99
CA GLN A 98 -10.52 -30.82 -7.33
C GLN A 98 -10.87 -29.59 -8.20
N ARG A 99 -11.76 -29.77 -9.18
CA ARG A 99 -12.22 -28.67 -10.03
C ARG A 99 -12.99 -27.62 -9.24
N ALA A 100 -13.88 -28.04 -8.33
CA ALA A 100 -14.65 -27.14 -7.48
C ALA A 100 -13.72 -26.34 -6.54
N VAL A 101 -12.77 -27.00 -5.88
CA VAL A 101 -11.79 -26.36 -4.99
C VAL A 101 -10.92 -25.36 -5.75
N ARG A 102 -10.40 -25.74 -6.93
CA ARG A 102 -9.62 -24.84 -7.79
C ARG A 102 -10.41 -23.61 -8.20
N LYS A 103 -11.70 -23.78 -8.52
CA LYS A 103 -12.58 -22.66 -8.86
C LYS A 103 -12.73 -21.70 -7.68
N SER A 104 -13.05 -22.21 -6.50
CA SER A 104 -13.23 -21.39 -5.30
C SER A 104 -11.93 -20.69 -4.88
N LEU A 105 -10.79 -21.37 -4.91
CA LEU A 105 -9.50 -20.77 -4.55
C LEU A 105 -9.11 -19.64 -5.50
N LYS A 106 -9.40 -19.76 -6.79
CA LYS A 106 -9.20 -18.67 -7.76
C LYS A 106 -10.18 -17.51 -7.53
N GLU A 107 -11.45 -17.82 -7.25
CA GLU A 107 -12.49 -16.82 -7.02
C GLU A 107 -12.20 -15.98 -5.77
N PHE A 108 -11.68 -16.59 -4.71
CA PHE A 108 -11.40 -15.95 -3.43
C PHE A 108 -9.91 -15.76 -3.17
N GLN A 109 -9.09 -15.72 -4.22
CA GLN A 109 -7.64 -15.68 -4.08
C GLN A 109 -7.13 -14.50 -3.24
N ASN A 110 -7.85 -13.37 -3.31
CA ASN A 110 -7.57 -12.14 -2.59
C ASN A 110 -7.93 -12.19 -1.09
N LEU A 111 -8.62 -13.24 -0.63
CA LEU A 111 -8.93 -13.44 0.79
C LEU A 111 -7.84 -14.22 1.52
N PHE A 112 -6.92 -14.84 0.79
CA PHE A 112 -5.85 -15.65 1.34
C PHE A 112 -4.53 -14.89 1.26
N SER A 113 -3.90 -14.72 2.42
CA SER A 113 -2.53 -14.22 2.49
C SER A 113 -1.59 -15.24 1.85
N SER A 114 -0.79 -14.76 0.90
CA SER A 114 0.16 -15.56 0.12
C SER A 114 1.52 -15.71 0.79
N CYS A 115 1.87 -14.78 1.70
CA CYS A 115 3.10 -14.79 2.49
C CYS A 115 2.95 -13.91 3.74
N ASP A 116 3.88 -14.00 4.69
CA ASP A 116 3.83 -13.22 5.95
C ASP A 116 3.87 -11.69 5.74
N ALA A 117 4.32 -11.22 4.57
CA ALA A 117 4.32 -9.79 4.20
C ALA A 117 3.00 -9.33 3.56
N ASP A 118 2.13 -10.26 3.19
CA ASP A 118 0.83 -10.01 2.55
C ASP A 118 -0.20 -9.67 3.64
N LEU A 119 -0.06 -8.45 4.16
CA LEU A 119 -0.82 -7.91 5.27
C LEU A 119 -1.83 -6.86 4.79
N ASP A 120 -3.11 -7.16 5.02
CA ASP A 120 -4.19 -6.20 4.80
C ASP A 120 -4.36 -5.25 5.99
N ARG A 121 -4.79 -4.01 5.69
CA ARG A 121 -5.12 -3.00 6.70
C ARG A 121 -6.63 -2.76 6.74
N CYS A 122 -7.19 -2.76 7.95
CA CYS A 122 -8.56 -2.30 8.16
C CYS A 122 -8.60 -0.77 8.17
N ASN A 123 -9.31 -0.18 7.22
CA ASN A 123 -9.48 1.27 7.09
C ASN A 123 -10.76 1.81 7.77
N MET A 124 -11.58 0.93 8.36
CA MET A 124 -12.89 1.32 8.91
C MET A 124 -12.82 2.01 10.28
N ALA A 125 -11.78 1.74 11.07
CA ALA A 125 -11.65 2.29 12.41
C ALA A 125 -10.19 2.46 12.80
N GLN A 126 -9.89 3.53 13.56
CA GLN A 126 -8.62 3.73 14.24
C GLN A 126 -8.81 3.50 15.73
N HIS A 127 -7.96 2.66 16.33
CA HIS A 127 -8.02 2.38 17.76
C HIS A 127 -7.22 3.42 18.55
N ARG A 128 -7.83 4.00 19.60
CA ARG A 128 -7.16 4.89 20.54
C ARG A 128 -7.05 4.23 21.91
N ILE A 129 -5.83 4.06 22.39
CA ILE A 129 -5.55 3.58 23.74
C ILE A 129 -5.65 4.77 24.71
N ASN A 130 -6.54 4.70 25.69
CA ASN A 130 -6.66 5.72 26.73
C ASN A 130 -5.81 5.32 27.95
N THR A 131 -4.73 6.06 28.19
CA THR A 131 -3.81 5.82 29.32
C THR A 131 -4.22 6.57 30.60
N GLY A 132 -5.32 7.33 30.58
CA GLY A 132 -5.73 8.19 31.69
C GLY A 132 -4.61 9.16 32.11
N ASP A 133 -4.42 9.32 33.41
CA ASP A 133 -3.39 10.19 34.00
C ASP A 133 -2.04 9.48 34.22
N HIS A 134 -1.85 8.29 33.64
CA HIS A 134 -0.62 7.53 33.85
C HIS A 134 0.58 8.19 33.15
N PRO A 135 1.71 8.42 33.85
CA PRO A 135 2.90 8.99 33.24
C PRO A 135 3.57 8.01 32.25
N PRO A 136 4.31 8.50 31.24
CA PRO A 136 5.01 7.62 30.30
C PRO A 136 6.01 6.68 30.97
N ILE A 137 6.00 5.41 30.54
CA ILE A 137 6.99 4.41 30.93
C ILE A 137 8.05 4.30 29.84
N LYS A 138 9.29 4.63 30.17
CA LYS A 138 10.45 4.55 29.26
C LYS A 138 11.45 3.51 29.74
N GLN A 139 11.41 2.32 29.17
CA GLN A 139 12.37 1.25 29.44
C GLN A 139 13.52 1.28 28.45
N TYR A 140 14.75 1.11 28.96
CA TYR A 140 15.95 1.07 28.13
C TYR A 140 16.05 -0.26 27.37
N PRO A 141 16.47 -0.26 26.08
CA PRO A 141 16.68 -1.49 25.32
C PRO A 141 17.68 -2.43 25.99
N ARG A 142 17.38 -3.73 26.04
CA ARG A 142 18.34 -4.70 26.58
C ARG A 142 19.51 -4.87 25.62
N ARG A 143 20.71 -5.07 26.18
CA ARG A 143 21.90 -5.38 25.36
C ARG A 143 21.74 -6.76 24.72
N LEU A 144 21.74 -6.79 23.39
CA LEU A 144 21.76 -8.04 22.64
C LEU A 144 23.21 -8.54 22.46
N PRO A 145 23.45 -9.86 22.60
CA PRO A 145 24.72 -10.48 22.19
C PRO A 145 25.03 -10.17 20.73
N LEU A 146 26.32 -10.02 20.38
CA LEU A 146 26.74 -9.66 19.02
C LEU A 146 26.15 -10.59 17.96
N ALA A 147 26.13 -11.89 18.24
CA ALA A 147 25.58 -12.92 17.34
C ALA A 147 24.08 -12.75 17.00
N ARG A 148 23.33 -11.98 17.80
CA ARG A 148 21.88 -11.75 17.59
C ARG A 148 21.53 -10.33 17.17
N LYS A 149 22.50 -9.41 17.13
CA LYS A 149 22.26 -8.01 16.76
C LYS A 149 21.85 -7.90 15.29
N GLU A 150 22.61 -8.53 14.41
CA GLU A 150 22.35 -8.52 12.97
C GLU A 150 20.99 -9.15 12.64
N GLU A 151 20.63 -10.26 13.31
CA GLU A 151 19.32 -10.89 13.16
C GLU A 151 18.18 -9.97 13.63
N ALA A 152 18.36 -9.26 14.75
CA ALA A 152 17.38 -8.29 15.24
C ALA A 152 17.20 -7.10 14.30
N GLU A 153 18.29 -6.52 13.81
CA GLU A 153 18.27 -5.40 12.87
C GLU A 153 17.58 -5.78 11.56
N ARG A 154 17.88 -6.98 11.03
CA ARG A 154 17.19 -7.50 9.84
C ARG A 154 15.69 -7.62 10.05
N LEU A 155 15.25 -8.22 11.16
CA LEU A 155 13.83 -8.39 11.47
C LEU A 155 13.12 -7.04 11.64
N VAL A 156 13.75 -6.06 12.29
CA VAL A 156 13.20 -4.72 12.45
C VAL A 156 13.04 -4.04 11.09
N ASN A 157 14.04 -4.10 10.23
CA ASN A 157 13.97 -3.51 8.89
C ASN A 157 12.86 -4.16 8.05
N GLU A 158 12.72 -5.48 8.09
CA GLU A 158 11.66 -6.20 7.39
C GLU A 158 10.26 -5.72 7.80
N VAL A 159 9.99 -5.57 9.11
CA VAL A 159 8.68 -5.09 9.58
C VAL A 159 8.45 -3.59 9.33
N VAL A 160 9.52 -2.80 9.20
CA VAL A 160 9.45 -1.39 8.74
C VAL A 160 9.12 -1.33 7.25
N GLU A 161 9.80 -2.12 6.42
CA GLU A 161 9.59 -2.20 4.97
C GLU A 161 8.18 -2.68 4.62
N ASN A 162 7.66 -3.65 5.38
CA ASN A 162 6.28 -4.12 5.28
C ASN A 162 5.26 -3.09 5.84
N GLY A 163 5.74 -1.99 6.43
CA GLY A 163 4.93 -0.90 6.96
C GLY A 163 4.12 -1.26 8.22
N ILE A 164 4.50 -2.31 8.93
CA ILE A 164 3.85 -2.74 10.18
C ILE A 164 4.19 -1.78 11.32
N ILE A 165 5.44 -1.30 11.34
CA ILE A 165 5.93 -0.31 12.30
C ILE A 165 6.50 0.91 11.58
N GLU A 166 6.62 2.02 12.29
CA GLU A 166 7.20 3.26 11.81
C GLU A 166 8.14 3.88 12.86
N GLU A 167 9.07 4.72 12.41
CA GLU A 167 9.91 5.49 13.32
C GLU A 167 9.07 6.49 14.11
N SER A 168 9.29 6.55 15.43
CA SER A 168 8.59 7.50 16.30
C SER A 168 9.50 8.02 17.41
N SER A 169 9.22 9.24 17.87
CA SER A 169 9.96 9.91 18.95
C SER A 169 9.13 9.98 20.24
N GLY A 170 8.50 8.87 20.63
CA GLY A 170 7.59 8.81 21.78
C GLY A 170 8.30 8.78 23.14
N SER A 171 7.59 9.27 24.18
CA SER A 171 8.04 9.17 25.59
C SER A 171 7.85 7.76 26.19
N TRP A 172 7.14 6.88 25.49
CA TRP A 172 6.89 5.49 25.88
C TRP A 172 7.86 4.57 25.15
N SER A 173 8.51 3.64 25.84
CA SER A 173 9.34 2.62 25.21
C SER A 173 9.39 1.32 26.01
N SER A 174 9.34 0.20 25.30
CA SER A 174 9.53 -1.15 25.83
C SER A 174 10.63 -1.86 25.02
N PRO A 175 11.50 -2.65 25.65
CA PRO A 175 12.58 -3.33 24.95
C PRO A 175 12.04 -4.51 24.12
N ILE A 176 12.61 -4.71 22.93
CA ILE A 176 12.32 -5.88 22.10
C ILE A 176 12.90 -7.16 22.72
N VAL A 177 12.26 -8.28 22.43
CA VAL A 177 12.70 -9.63 22.79
C VAL A 177 12.78 -10.49 21.54
N LEU A 178 13.90 -11.22 21.40
CA LEU A 178 14.05 -12.21 20.34
C LEU A 178 13.60 -13.58 20.85
N VAL A 179 12.62 -14.17 20.19
CA VAL A 179 12.06 -15.48 20.55
C VAL A 179 12.26 -16.46 19.40
N ARG A 180 12.73 -17.67 19.72
CA ARG A 180 12.87 -18.77 18.76
C ARG A 180 11.55 -19.54 18.68
N LYS A 181 10.96 -19.64 17.49
CA LYS A 181 9.81 -20.50 17.21
C LYS A 181 10.24 -21.98 17.16
N LYS A 182 9.25 -22.88 17.22
CA LYS A 182 9.47 -24.34 17.15
C LYS A 182 10.09 -24.78 15.82
N ASP A 183 9.79 -24.08 14.74
CA ASP A 183 10.36 -24.29 13.40
C ASP A 183 11.82 -23.81 13.28
N GLY A 184 12.37 -23.22 14.34
CA GLY A 184 13.73 -22.71 14.37
C GLY A 184 13.90 -21.31 13.79
N SER A 185 12.83 -20.63 13.36
CA SER A 185 12.86 -19.21 13.01
C SER A 185 12.89 -18.31 14.26
N THR A 186 13.32 -17.05 14.11
CA THR A 186 13.35 -16.06 15.19
C THR A 186 12.36 -14.95 14.89
N ILE A 187 11.61 -14.49 15.91
CA ILE A 187 10.67 -13.38 15.81
C ILE A 187 10.95 -12.30 16.86
N LEU A 188 10.43 -11.10 16.60
CA LEU A 188 10.34 -10.01 17.57
C LEU A 188 9.10 -10.20 18.47
N CYS A 189 9.26 -9.99 19.77
CA CYS A 189 8.20 -9.95 20.78
C CYS A 189 8.37 -8.74 21.70
#